data_AF-A0A4R2JZX5-F1
#
_entry.id   AF-A0A4R2JZX5-F1
#
_cell.length_a   1.000
_cell.length_b   1.000
_cell.length_c   1.000
_cell.angle_alpha   90.00
_cell.angle_beta   90.00
_cell.angle_gamma   90.00
#
_symmetry.space_group_name_H-M   'P 1'
#
loop_
_entity.id
_entity.type
_entity.pdbx_description
1 polymer ?
#
loop_
_entity_poly.entity_id
_entity_poly.type
_entity_poly.pdbx_seq_one_letter_code
_entity_poly.pdbx_strand_id
1 'polypeptide(L)'
;MRLTSELRDKAFRWIADDVDPDARAELQKVLARAMGGIEGAAEELADRMSGPLTFGTAGLRGPVRAGPNGMNRAVVIRTTAGVAAWLAHKGYTSGLVVVGRDARNGSPAFFLDVVGVLTAAGFQVCPLDGPLPTPMTAFAVRHLGAVAGIQITASHNPPADNGYKLYDSAGTQIVPPDDRLIEAAIRDMVPAVSVPTVPVTPSTRSDVVEAYYARVASLPHGTARDLRIALTPMHGVGGAPAVEALRRAGFTDVHVVAEQETPDPAFPTVSFPNPEEPGATDLLLSLASSVDADLAIALDPDADRCALGVRGPDGWRMLRGDETGTLLGSHVLSTLDRVANPDPLVAATIVSSSMLGKIAAAHGVRYDETLTGFKWLVRAGDGQGTGLVFAYEEALGNCVDPSFVRDKDGISAAIVACDLAATLKAAGQSLLDVLDTLATTHGVHLTDQVSLRVNDLAVIRSLMSRLRTAPPTTLASVEVTAEFPQPDILRLSGEGVRVIIRPSGTEPKLKAYLEVVTPVTESLPAARAAATARLSTVHSEVSALLGV
;
A
#
# COMPACT_ATOMS: atom_id res chain seq x y z
N MET A 1 -10.41 -3.61 -35.73
CA MET A 1 -10.15 -5.05 -35.56
C MET A 1 -11.38 -5.83 -36.02
N ARG A 2 -11.22 -6.96 -36.71
CA ARG A 2 -12.37 -7.84 -37.07
C ARG A 2 -12.48 -8.97 -36.04
N LEU A 3 -13.71 -9.34 -35.67
CA LEU A 3 -13.97 -10.48 -34.78
C LEU A 3 -13.52 -11.79 -35.46
N THR A 4 -12.57 -12.50 -34.84
CA THR A 4 -12.13 -13.82 -35.30
C THR A 4 -13.01 -14.93 -34.72
N SER A 5 -13.08 -16.07 -35.40
CA SER A 5 -13.76 -17.27 -34.86
C SER A 5 -13.16 -17.71 -33.53
N GLU A 6 -11.83 -17.67 -33.40
CA GLU A 6 -11.12 -18.00 -32.17
C GLU A 6 -11.56 -17.13 -30.99
N LEU A 7 -11.60 -15.80 -31.18
CA LEU A 7 -12.02 -14.86 -30.13
C LEU A 7 -13.50 -15.09 -29.74
N ARG A 8 -14.36 -15.29 -30.72
CA ARG A 8 -15.79 -15.60 -30.52
C ARG A 8 -15.97 -16.89 -29.71
N ASP A 9 -15.28 -17.95 -30.11
CA ASP A 9 -15.41 -19.27 -29.49
C ASP A 9 -14.75 -19.29 -28.08
N LYS A 10 -13.72 -18.48 -27.85
CA LYS A 10 -13.17 -18.22 -26.51
C LYS A 10 -14.19 -17.51 -25.61
N ALA A 11 -14.88 -16.50 -26.13
CA ALA A 11 -15.92 -15.79 -25.39
C ALA A 11 -17.12 -16.68 -25.04
N PHE A 12 -17.63 -17.48 -25.99
CA PHE A 12 -18.71 -18.44 -25.72
C PHE A 12 -18.36 -19.45 -24.62
N ARG A 13 -17.14 -19.99 -24.65
CA ARG A 13 -16.65 -20.90 -23.60
C ARG A 13 -16.63 -20.21 -22.24
N TRP A 14 -16.05 -19.01 -22.15
CA TRP A 14 -16.05 -18.27 -20.89
C TRP A 14 -17.47 -18.00 -20.37
N ILE A 15 -18.40 -17.57 -21.24
CA ILE A 15 -19.80 -17.35 -20.85
C ILE A 15 -20.43 -18.63 -20.28
N ALA A 16 -20.18 -19.79 -20.90
CA ALA A 16 -20.70 -21.06 -20.39
C ALA A 16 -20.07 -21.44 -19.03
N ASP A 17 -18.79 -21.11 -18.84
CA ASP A 17 -17.98 -21.46 -17.67
C ASP A 17 -18.12 -20.49 -16.49
N ASP A 18 -18.75 -19.34 -16.68
CA ASP A 18 -18.90 -18.29 -15.66
C ASP A 18 -20.02 -18.64 -14.66
N VAL A 19 -19.83 -18.37 -13.37
CA VAL A 19 -20.82 -18.67 -12.32
C VAL A 19 -21.86 -17.56 -12.16
N ASP A 20 -21.56 -16.36 -12.66
CA ASP A 20 -22.32 -15.15 -12.39
C ASP A 20 -23.26 -14.82 -13.56
N PRO A 21 -24.59 -14.88 -13.37
CA PRO A 21 -25.55 -14.51 -14.41
C PRO A 21 -25.36 -13.09 -14.96
N ASP A 22 -24.94 -12.14 -14.13
CA ASP A 22 -24.76 -10.75 -14.54
C ASP A 22 -23.50 -10.58 -15.38
N ALA A 23 -22.39 -11.22 -14.99
CA ALA A 23 -21.16 -11.24 -15.78
C ALA A 23 -21.37 -11.96 -17.13
N ARG A 24 -22.14 -13.06 -17.14
CA ARG A 24 -22.57 -13.73 -18.38
C ARG A 24 -23.35 -12.77 -19.29
N ALA A 25 -24.35 -12.09 -18.75
CA ALA A 25 -25.16 -11.15 -19.50
C ALA A 25 -24.35 -9.96 -20.04
N GLU A 26 -23.40 -9.44 -19.24
CA GLU A 26 -22.47 -8.39 -19.66
C GLU A 26 -21.63 -8.85 -20.85
N LEU A 27 -20.95 -10.00 -20.74
CA LEU A 27 -20.07 -10.49 -21.80
C LEU A 27 -20.85 -10.92 -23.06
N GLN A 28 -22.08 -11.45 -22.90
CA GLN A 28 -23.00 -11.70 -24.00
C GLN A 28 -23.34 -10.42 -24.78
N LYS A 29 -23.58 -9.29 -24.09
CA LYS A 29 -23.83 -7.99 -24.74
C LYS A 29 -22.60 -7.51 -25.51
N VAL A 30 -21.40 -7.61 -24.93
CA VAL A 30 -20.15 -7.26 -25.60
C VAL A 30 -19.94 -8.12 -26.86
N LEU A 31 -20.13 -9.44 -26.73
CA LEU A 31 -20.02 -10.37 -27.85
C LEU A 31 -21.05 -10.09 -28.97
N ALA A 32 -22.30 -9.83 -28.60
CA ALA A 32 -23.36 -9.51 -29.56
C ALA A 32 -23.06 -8.22 -30.35
N ARG A 33 -22.54 -7.18 -29.68
CA ARG A 33 -22.08 -5.94 -30.35
C ARG A 33 -20.93 -6.22 -31.32
N ALA A 34 -19.96 -7.03 -30.91
CA ALA A 34 -18.84 -7.43 -31.77
C ALA A 34 -19.30 -8.23 -33.01
N MET A 35 -20.26 -9.16 -32.82
CA MET A 35 -20.87 -9.92 -33.92
C MET A 35 -21.71 -9.04 -34.86
N GLY A 36 -22.36 -8.01 -34.33
CA GLY A 36 -23.11 -7.01 -35.08
C GLY A 36 -22.24 -5.99 -35.83
N GLY A 37 -20.91 -6.04 -35.69
CA GLY A 37 -19.99 -5.14 -36.38
C GLY A 37 -19.97 -3.71 -35.85
N ILE A 38 -20.36 -3.50 -34.58
CA ILE A 38 -20.26 -2.19 -33.92
C ILE A 38 -18.77 -1.81 -33.78
N GLU A 39 -18.44 -0.58 -34.18
CA GLU A 39 -17.08 -0.05 -34.09
C GLU A 39 -16.53 -0.12 -32.65
N GLY A 40 -15.29 -0.59 -32.52
CA GLY A 40 -14.61 -0.75 -31.22
C GLY A 40 -15.03 -1.99 -30.39
N ALA A 41 -16.14 -2.65 -30.72
CA ALA A 41 -16.65 -3.76 -29.90
C ALA A 41 -15.78 -5.03 -30.01
N ALA A 42 -15.15 -5.26 -31.16
CA ALA A 42 -14.22 -6.38 -31.33
C ALA A 42 -12.93 -6.17 -30.53
N GLU A 43 -12.43 -4.94 -30.45
CA GLU A 43 -11.31 -4.54 -29.62
C GLU A 43 -11.64 -4.68 -28.12
N GLU A 44 -12.82 -4.22 -27.70
CA GLU A 44 -13.29 -4.37 -26.31
C GLU A 44 -13.37 -5.85 -25.91
N LEU A 45 -13.93 -6.70 -26.78
CA LEU A 45 -13.97 -8.14 -26.54
C LEU A 45 -12.57 -8.74 -26.52
N ALA A 46 -11.69 -8.34 -27.44
CA ALA A 46 -10.31 -8.81 -27.49
C ALA A 46 -9.53 -8.44 -26.23
N ASP A 47 -9.70 -7.22 -25.71
CA ASP A 47 -9.16 -6.79 -24.42
C ASP A 47 -9.66 -7.71 -23.32
N ARG A 48 -10.98 -7.82 -23.12
CA ARG A 48 -11.59 -8.65 -22.06
C ARG A 48 -11.12 -10.11 -22.09
N MET A 49 -10.84 -10.62 -23.30
CA MET A 49 -10.39 -11.98 -23.55
C MET A 49 -8.87 -12.12 -23.72
N SER A 50 -8.08 -11.09 -23.46
CA SER A 50 -6.61 -11.07 -23.67
C SER A 50 -5.85 -12.09 -22.82
N GLY A 51 -6.39 -12.50 -21.68
CA GLY A 51 -5.79 -13.49 -20.78
C GLY A 51 -6.28 -13.33 -19.35
N PRO A 52 -5.89 -14.22 -18.43
CA PRO A 52 -6.16 -14.03 -17.01
C PRO A 52 -5.39 -12.83 -16.44
N LEU A 53 -5.91 -12.23 -15.38
CA LEU A 53 -5.13 -11.33 -14.52
C LEU A 53 -3.91 -12.06 -13.93
N THR A 54 -2.77 -11.35 -13.81
CA THR A 54 -1.52 -11.86 -13.24
C THR A 54 -1.56 -11.79 -11.71
N PHE A 55 -1.29 -12.91 -11.02
CA PHE A 55 -1.40 -13.01 -9.55
C PHE A 55 -0.29 -12.25 -8.79
N GLY A 56 0.96 -12.25 -9.27
CA GLY A 56 2.04 -11.45 -8.67
C GLY A 56 2.24 -11.59 -7.14
N THR A 57 3.12 -10.75 -6.58
CA THR A 57 3.38 -10.75 -5.12
C THR A 57 2.40 -9.89 -4.32
N ALA A 58 1.73 -8.96 -4.99
CA ALA A 58 0.68 -8.12 -4.40
C ALA A 58 -0.72 -8.73 -4.57
N GLY A 59 -0.81 -9.94 -5.12
CA GLY A 59 -2.06 -10.59 -5.49
C GLY A 59 -2.70 -10.00 -6.75
N LEU A 60 -3.98 -10.30 -7.01
CA LEU A 60 -4.68 -9.83 -8.20
C LEU A 60 -5.16 -8.39 -8.05
N ARG A 61 -5.11 -7.64 -9.15
CA ARG A 61 -5.77 -6.33 -9.29
C ARG A 61 -6.30 -6.17 -10.70
N GLY A 62 -7.47 -5.56 -10.83
CA GLY A 62 -8.03 -5.20 -12.12
C GLY A 62 -9.43 -4.62 -12.01
N PRO A 63 -9.98 -4.11 -13.13
CA PRO A 63 -11.32 -3.56 -13.17
C PRO A 63 -12.36 -4.66 -12.89
N VAL A 64 -13.41 -4.31 -12.16
CA VAL A 64 -14.58 -5.17 -11.94
C VAL A 64 -15.37 -5.22 -13.24
N ARG A 65 -15.25 -6.34 -13.96
CA ARG A 65 -15.89 -6.54 -15.28
C ARG A 65 -15.91 -8.01 -15.68
N ALA A 66 -16.82 -8.37 -16.58
CA ALA A 66 -16.84 -9.71 -17.17
C ALA A 66 -15.64 -9.98 -18.10
N GLY A 67 -15.17 -11.24 -18.07
CA GLY A 67 -14.04 -11.75 -18.86
C GLY A 67 -12.84 -12.15 -17.99
N PRO A 68 -11.91 -12.98 -18.51
CA PRO A 68 -10.77 -13.47 -17.74
C PRO A 68 -9.78 -12.37 -17.28
N ASN A 69 -9.75 -11.21 -17.95
CA ASN A 69 -8.84 -10.12 -17.60
C ASN A 69 -9.44 -9.06 -16.64
N GLY A 70 -10.57 -9.37 -16.01
CA GLY A 70 -11.25 -8.52 -15.03
C GLY A 70 -11.41 -9.21 -13.69
N MET A 71 -11.59 -8.44 -12.62
CA MET A 71 -12.04 -8.97 -11.34
C MET A 71 -13.53 -9.32 -11.45
N ASN A 72 -13.86 -10.59 -11.24
CA ASN A 72 -15.22 -11.11 -11.21
C ASN A 72 -15.26 -12.41 -10.41
N ARG A 73 -16.47 -12.93 -10.15
CA ARG A 73 -16.67 -14.12 -9.32
C ARG A 73 -15.95 -15.34 -9.88
N ALA A 74 -16.00 -15.56 -11.20
CA ALA A 74 -15.33 -16.68 -11.85
C ALA A 74 -13.80 -16.63 -11.66
N VAL A 75 -13.19 -15.46 -11.80
CA VAL A 75 -11.76 -15.26 -11.52
C VAL A 75 -11.45 -15.52 -10.05
N VAL A 76 -12.20 -14.92 -9.12
CA VAL A 76 -11.98 -15.10 -7.67
C VAL A 76 -12.10 -16.55 -7.24
N ILE A 77 -13.13 -17.28 -7.70
CA ILE A 77 -13.32 -18.70 -7.40
C ILE A 77 -12.14 -19.55 -7.86
N ARG A 78 -11.70 -19.36 -9.12
CA ARG A 78 -10.54 -20.10 -9.67
C ARG A 78 -9.25 -19.73 -8.94
N THR A 79 -9.10 -18.47 -8.57
CA THR A 79 -7.98 -17.98 -7.77
C THR A 79 -7.93 -18.64 -6.41
N THR A 80 -9.03 -18.64 -5.67
CA THR A 80 -9.11 -19.26 -4.34
C THR A 80 -8.86 -20.76 -4.40
N ALA A 81 -9.38 -21.46 -5.41
CA ALA A 81 -9.07 -22.88 -5.61
C ALA A 81 -7.58 -23.11 -5.91
N GLY A 82 -6.96 -22.22 -6.70
CA GLY A 82 -5.51 -22.24 -6.95
C GLY A 82 -4.69 -22.02 -5.67
N VAL A 83 -5.12 -21.09 -4.81
CA VAL A 83 -4.51 -20.85 -3.49
C VAL A 83 -4.67 -22.09 -2.58
N ALA A 84 -5.84 -22.73 -2.57
CA ALA A 84 -6.06 -23.96 -1.82
C ALA A 84 -5.13 -25.10 -2.30
N ALA A 85 -4.94 -25.24 -3.61
CA ALA A 85 -4.00 -26.20 -4.18
C ALA A 85 -2.53 -25.88 -3.81
N TRP A 86 -2.16 -24.60 -3.82
CA TRP A 86 -0.84 -24.17 -3.36
C TRP A 86 -0.61 -24.43 -1.87
N LEU A 87 -1.60 -24.17 -1.01
CA LEU A 87 -1.55 -24.52 0.42
C LEU A 87 -1.38 -26.03 0.62
N ALA A 88 -2.12 -26.86 -0.12
CA ALA A 88 -1.95 -28.31 -0.08
C ALA A 88 -0.54 -28.73 -0.51
N HIS A 89 0.04 -28.11 -1.54
CA HIS A 89 1.42 -28.35 -1.96
C HIS A 89 2.45 -27.96 -0.89
N LYS A 90 2.15 -26.93 -0.08
CA LYS A 90 2.95 -26.54 1.10
C LYS A 90 2.75 -27.46 2.31
N GLY A 91 1.89 -28.48 2.21
CA GLY A 91 1.60 -29.45 3.28
C GLY A 91 0.38 -29.09 4.14
N TYR A 92 -0.34 -28.01 3.81
CA TYR A 92 -1.57 -27.61 4.50
C TYR A 92 -2.79 -28.20 3.78
N THR A 93 -3.23 -29.39 4.21
CA THR A 93 -4.49 -30.00 3.76
C THR A 93 -5.68 -29.65 4.66
N SER A 94 -5.41 -28.97 5.77
CA SER A 94 -6.36 -28.37 6.69
C SER A 94 -5.66 -27.21 7.41
N GLY A 95 -6.40 -26.44 8.19
CA GLY A 95 -5.89 -25.27 8.90
C GLY A 95 -6.85 -24.10 8.82
N LEU A 96 -6.54 -23.05 9.58
CA LEU A 96 -7.34 -21.84 9.61
C LEU A 96 -6.88 -20.87 8.52
N VAL A 97 -7.82 -20.32 7.75
CA VAL A 97 -7.58 -19.22 6.81
C VAL A 97 -8.41 -18.02 7.22
N VAL A 98 -7.78 -16.85 7.36
CA VAL A 98 -8.50 -15.59 7.63
C VAL A 98 -8.94 -14.98 6.32
N VAL A 99 -10.17 -14.49 6.25
CA VAL A 99 -10.68 -13.79 5.07
C VAL A 99 -11.29 -12.46 5.51
N GLY A 100 -10.85 -11.36 4.91
CA GLY A 100 -11.39 -10.02 5.09
C GLY A 100 -11.66 -9.35 3.75
N ARG A 101 -12.32 -8.19 3.78
CA ARG A 101 -12.64 -7.39 2.59
C ARG A 101 -12.75 -5.92 2.91
N ASP A 102 -12.58 -5.07 1.90
CA ASP A 102 -13.01 -3.69 1.95
C ASP A 102 -14.47 -3.50 1.48
N ALA A 103 -14.84 -2.26 1.19
CA ALA A 103 -16.18 -1.87 0.74
C ALA A 103 -16.34 -1.73 -0.79
N ARG A 104 -15.33 -2.06 -1.60
CA ARG A 104 -15.37 -1.89 -3.06
C ARG A 104 -16.48 -2.69 -3.73
N ASN A 105 -16.85 -2.26 -4.94
CA ASN A 105 -17.79 -3.00 -5.79
C ASN A 105 -17.33 -4.44 -5.99
N GLY A 106 -18.22 -5.40 -5.77
CA GLY A 106 -17.93 -6.84 -5.85
C GLY A 106 -17.30 -7.45 -4.59
N SER A 107 -16.72 -6.66 -3.67
CA SER A 107 -16.04 -7.19 -2.47
C SER A 107 -16.93 -8.13 -1.63
N PRO A 108 -18.23 -7.83 -1.37
CA PRO A 108 -19.10 -8.76 -0.65
C PRO A 108 -19.29 -10.12 -1.32
N ALA A 109 -19.47 -10.14 -2.65
CA ALA A 109 -19.66 -11.40 -3.39
C ALA A 109 -18.36 -12.20 -3.46
N PHE A 110 -17.24 -11.54 -3.75
CA PHE A 110 -15.92 -12.17 -3.81
C PHE A 110 -15.52 -12.77 -2.47
N PHE A 111 -15.81 -12.08 -1.37
CA PHE A 111 -15.59 -12.58 -0.02
C PHE A 111 -16.34 -13.89 0.25
N LEU A 112 -17.62 -13.97 -0.11
CA LEU A 112 -18.42 -15.18 0.05
C LEU A 112 -17.89 -16.33 -0.83
N ASP A 113 -17.47 -16.01 -2.06
CA ASP A 113 -16.86 -17.00 -2.96
C ASP A 113 -15.55 -17.55 -2.37
N VAL A 114 -14.69 -16.70 -1.80
CA VAL A 114 -13.45 -17.12 -1.13
C VAL A 114 -13.76 -18.05 0.05
N VAL A 115 -14.69 -17.65 0.93
CA VAL A 115 -15.07 -18.43 2.11
C VAL A 115 -15.64 -19.79 1.70
N GLY A 116 -16.55 -19.81 0.72
CA GLY A 116 -17.20 -21.04 0.25
C GLY A 116 -16.23 -22.04 -0.40
N VAL A 117 -15.30 -21.55 -1.24
CA VAL A 117 -14.31 -22.40 -1.91
C VAL A 117 -13.30 -22.97 -0.91
N LEU A 118 -12.77 -22.17 0.02
CA LEU A 118 -11.82 -22.67 1.03
C LEU A 118 -12.47 -23.69 1.96
N THR A 119 -13.72 -23.44 2.37
CA THR A 119 -14.46 -24.37 3.23
C THR A 119 -14.70 -25.70 2.49
N ALA A 120 -15.09 -25.65 1.21
CA ALA A 120 -15.25 -26.84 0.38
C ALA A 120 -13.92 -27.60 0.14
N ALA A 121 -12.80 -26.88 0.14
CA ALA A 121 -11.46 -27.46 0.04
C ALA A 121 -10.92 -28.04 1.37
N GLY A 122 -11.68 -27.97 2.47
CA GLY A 122 -11.34 -28.57 3.76
C GLY A 122 -10.66 -27.66 4.77
N PHE A 123 -10.55 -26.35 4.49
CA PHE A 123 -10.01 -25.37 5.45
C PHE A 123 -11.09 -24.90 6.43
N GLN A 124 -10.66 -24.61 7.66
CA GLN A 124 -11.45 -23.78 8.56
C GLN A 124 -11.28 -22.33 8.11
N VAL A 125 -12.39 -21.59 8.02
CA VAL A 125 -12.35 -20.20 7.59
C VAL A 125 -12.77 -19.31 8.74
N CYS A 126 -11.96 -18.29 9.04
CA CYS A 126 -12.30 -17.18 9.93
C CYS A 126 -12.72 -15.98 9.08
N PRO A 127 -14.01 -15.81 8.78
CA PRO A 127 -14.50 -14.61 8.14
C PRO A 127 -14.42 -13.42 9.11
N LEU A 128 -13.69 -12.39 8.73
CA LEU A 128 -13.81 -11.06 9.32
C LEU A 128 -14.99 -10.37 8.63
N ASP A 129 -16.20 -10.71 9.08
CA ASP A 129 -17.43 -10.21 8.47
C ASP A 129 -17.61 -8.70 8.72
N GLY A 130 -18.05 -8.00 7.68
CA GLY A 130 -17.97 -6.54 7.54
C GLY A 130 -16.80 -6.03 6.68
N PRO A 131 -16.90 -4.82 6.11
CA PRO A 131 -15.76 -4.15 5.50
C PRO A 131 -14.77 -3.72 6.59
N LEU A 132 -13.57 -4.30 6.59
CA LEU A 132 -12.56 -4.10 7.64
C LEU A 132 -11.17 -3.78 7.05
N PRO A 133 -10.35 -2.99 7.76
CA PRO A 133 -8.99 -2.63 7.36
C PRO A 133 -8.10 -3.83 7.02
N THR A 134 -7.28 -3.68 5.99
CA THR A 134 -6.22 -4.64 5.64
C THR A 134 -5.31 -5.02 6.83
N PRO A 135 -4.84 -4.09 7.69
CA PRO A 135 -4.00 -4.46 8.84
C PRO A 135 -4.68 -5.42 9.82
N MET A 136 -6.01 -5.42 9.95
CA MET A 136 -6.72 -6.38 10.81
C MET A 136 -6.64 -7.81 10.27
N THR A 137 -6.68 -8.00 8.94
CA THR A 137 -6.48 -9.31 8.32
C THR A 137 -5.06 -9.81 8.55
N ALA A 138 -4.05 -8.95 8.34
CA ALA A 138 -2.64 -9.31 8.58
C ALA A 138 -2.38 -9.65 10.07
N PHE A 139 -2.95 -8.86 10.99
CA PHE A 139 -2.93 -9.12 12.43
C PHE A 139 -3.56 -10.49 12.76
N ALA A 140 -4.77 -10.73 12.27
CA ALA A 140 -5.55 -11.91 12.60
C ALA A 140 -4.85 -13.21 12.18
N VAL A 141 -4.12 -13.20 11.05
CA VAL A 141 -3.34 -14.38 10.62
C VAL A 141 -2.35 -14.82 11.69
N ARG A 142 -1.55 -13.87 12.21
CA ARG A 142 -0.56 -14.15 13.25
C ARG A 142 -1.21 -14.46 14.59
N HIS A 143 -2.22 -13.66 14.96
CA HIS A 143 -2.92 -13.79 16.23
C HIS A 143 -3.60 -15.16 16.40
N LEU A 144 -4.12 -15.73 15.30
CA LEU A 144 -4.82 -17.00 15.31
C LEU A 144 -3.97 -18.20 14.87
N GLY A 145 -2.70 -17.98 14.49
CA GLY A 145 -1.86 -19.02 13.91
C GLY A 145 -2.44 -19.60 12.61
N ALA A 146 -3.08 -18.75 11.80
CA ALA A 146 -3.67 -19.14 10.53
C ALA A 146 -2.57 -19.50 9.51
N VAL A 147 -2.89 -20.41 8.59
CA VAL A 147 -1.96 -20.85 7.54
C VAL A 147 -1.89 -19.85 6.38
N ALA A 148 -2.90 -19.01 6.23
CA ALA A 148 -2.95 -17.92 5.27
C ALA A 148 -4.00 -16.86 5.68
N GLY A 149 -3.89 -15.69 5.05
CA GLY A 149 -4.92 -14.65 5.09
C GLY A 149 -5.22 -14.11 3.71
N ILE A 150 -6.48 -13.75 3.44
CA ILE A 150 -6.90 -13.16 2.16
C ILE A 150 -7.65 -11.86 2.47
N GLN A 151 -7.25 -10.78 1.81
CA GLN A 151 -7.96 -9.50 1.89
C GLN A 151 -8.44 -9.12 0.48
N ILE A 152 -9.77 -9.01 0.31
CA ILE A 152 -10.37 -8.53 -0.93
C ILE A 152 -10.33 -6.99 -0.93
N THR A 153 -9.42 -6.42 -1.71
CA THR A 153 -9.24 -4.97 -1.83
C THR A 153 -8.32 -4.63 -3.00
N ALA A 154 -8.50 -3.45 -3.59
CA ALA A 154 -7.52 -2.82 -4.46
C ALA A 154 -6.80 -1.62 -3.81
N SER A 155 -6.89 -1.45 -2.49
CA SER A 155 -6.28 -0.33 -1.74
C SER A 155 -6.69 1.02 -2.32
N HIS A 156 -5.76 1.84 -2.78
CA HIS A 156 -5.99 3.17 -3.36
C HIS A 156 -6.27 3.19 -4.88
N ASN A 157 -6.40 2.04 -5.55
CA ASN A 157 -6.71 1.98 -6.98
C ASN A 157 -8.03 2.71 -7.33
N PRO A 158 -8.29 3.03 -8.61
CA PRO A 158 -9.53 3.68 -9.03
C PRO A 158 -10.82 2.96 -8.56
N PRO A 159 -11.98 3.64 -8.50
CA PRO A 159 -13.24 3.07 -8.03
C PRO A 159 -13.70 1.80 -8.78
N ALA A 160 -13.37 1.72 -10.07
CA ALA A 160 -13.73 0.58 -10.92
C ALA A 160 -12.91 -0.68 -10.62
N ASP A 161 -11.79 -0.58 -9.90
CA ASP A 161 -10.91 -1.69 -9.61
C ASP A 161 -11.29 -2.41 -8.31
N ASN A 162 -11.02 -3.71 -8.27
CA ASN A 162 -10.96 -4.50 -7.04
C ASN A 162 -9.72 -5.40 -7.08
N GLY A 163 -9.48 -6.18 -6.03
CA GLY A 163 -8.28 -7.00 -5.92
C GLY A 163 -8.38 -8.09 -4.87
N TYR A 164 -7.32 -8.89 -4.81
CA TYR A 164 -7.20 -10.06 -3.96
C TYR A 164 -5.78 -10.08 -3.41
N LYS A 165 -5.56 -9.70 -2.15
CA LYS A 165 -4.26 -9.80 -1.48
C LYS A 165 -4.14 -11.14 -0.76
N LEU A 166 -2.95 -11.76 -0.77
CA LEU A 166 -2.66 -13.01 -0.07
C LEU A 166 -1.51 -12.82 0.93
N TYR A 167 -1.74 -13.31 2.15
CA TYR A 167 -0.80 -13.40 3.25
C TYR A 167 -0.45 -14.86 3.52
N ASP A 168 0.84 -15.14 3.76
CA ASP A 168 1.31 -16.44 4.24
C ASP A 168 1.08 -16.61 5.74
N SER A 169 1.47 -17.76 6.30
CA SER A 169 1.30 -18.07 7.73
C SER A 169 2.07 -17.15 8.68
N ALA A 170 3.02 -16.36 8.17
CA ALA A 170 3.72 -15.36 8.96
C ALA A 170 2.94 -14.03 9.05
N GLY A 171 1.79 -13.93 8.37
CA GLY A 171 1.00 -12.70 8.23
C GLY A 171 1.66 -11.69 7.30
N THR A 172 2.46 -12.16 6.33
CA THR A 172 3.19 -11.30 5.39
C THR A 172 2.74 -11.54 3.96
N GLN A 173 2.84 -10.53 3.11
CA GLN A 173 2.65 -10.72 1.68
C GLN A 173 3.68 -11.72 1.14
N ILE A 174 3.21 -12.57 0.22
CA ILE A 174 4.03 -13.62 -0.41
C ILE A 174 5.19 -13.03 -1.23
N VAL A 175 6.22 -13.85 -1.42
CA VAL A 175 7.42 -13.54 -2.22
C VAL A 175 7.63 -14.65 -3.26
N PRO A 176 8.43 -14.41 -4.32
CA PRO A 176 8.79 -15.48 -5.24
C PRO A 176 9.47 -16.64 -4.53
N PRO A 177 9.23 -17.90 -4.95
CA PRO A 177 8.51 -18.31 -6.15
C PRO A 177 6.99 -18.54 -5.97
N ASP A 178 6.41 -18.23 -4.80
CA ASP A 178 5.03 -18.62 -4.48
C ASP A 178 3.99 -17.96 -5.39
N ASP A 179 4.22 -16.72 -5.82
CA ASP A 179 3.41 -16.01 -6.79
C ASP A 179 3.25 -16.80 -8.11
N ARG A 180 4.35 -17.35 -8.64
CA ARG A 180 4.36 -18.14 -9.88
C ARG A 180 3.73 -19.52 -9.71
N LEU A 181 3.92 -20.14 -8.54
CA LEU A 181 3.30 -21.42 -8.23
C LEU A 181 1.78 -21.29 -8.13
N ILE A 182 1.30 -20.22 -7.50
CA ILE A 182 -0.13 -19.92 -7.43
C ILE A 182 -0.66 -19.59 -8.82
N GLU A 183 0.01 -18.73 -9.59
CA GLU A 183 -0.42 -18.41 -10.96
C GLU A 183 -0.53 -19.68 -11.84
N ALA A 184 0.42 -20.60 -11.72
CA ALA A 184 0.35 -21.89 -12.39
C ALA A 184 -0.86 -22.71 -11.94
N ALA A 185 -1.11 -22.82 -10.64
CA ALA A 185 -2.26 -23.54 -10.09
C ALA A 185 -3.60 -22.92 -10.54
N ILE A 186 -3.68 -21.60 -10.69
CA ILE A 186 -4.86 -20.89 -11.19
C ILE A 186 -5.09 -21.19 -12.67
N ARG A 187 -4.02 -21.12 -13.48
CA ARG A 187 -4.09 -21.40 -14.91
C ARG A 187 -4.61 -22.81 -15.18
N ASP A 188 -4.12 -23.79 -14.42
CA ASP A 188 -4.43 -25.20 -14.60
C ASP A 188 -5.75 -25.61 -13.88
N MET A 189 -6.43 -24.66 -13.24
CA MET A 189 -7.70 -24.87 -12.54
C MET A 189 -8.88 -25.07 -13.50
N VAL A 190 -9.79 -25.96 -13.11
CA VAL A 190 -11.08 -26.21 -13.78
C VAL A 190 -11.91 -24.91 -13.93
N PRO A 191 -12.89 -24.90 -14.84
CA PRO A 191 -13.87 -23.81 -14.94
C PRO A 191 -14.52 -23.48 -13.59
N ALA A 192 -14.83 -22.20 -13.35
CA ALA A 192 -15.39 -21.74 -12.08
C ALA A 192 -16.68 -22.47 -11.69
N VAL A 193 -17.56 -22.74 -12.67
CA VAL A 193 -18.79 -23.53 -12.49
C VAL A 193 -18.56 -24.97 -11.99
N SER A 194 -17.34 -25.49 -12.13
CA SER A 194 -16.95 -26.84 -11.68
C SER A 194 -16.13 -26.84 -10.40
N VAL A 195 -15.78 -25.67 -9.85
CA VAL A 195 -15.07 -25.58 -8.57
C VAL A 195 -16.07 -25.82 -7.43
N PRO A 196 -15.81 -26.79 -6.53
CA PRO A 196 -16.66 -27.00 -5.36
C PRO A 196 -16.73 -25.76 -4.48
N THR A 197 -17.93 -25.41 -4.04
CA THR A 197 -18.18 -24.33 -3.07
C THR A 197 -19.31 -24.74 -2.15
N VAL A 198 -19.27 -24.25 -0.91
CA VAL A 198 -20.37 -24.43 0.04
C VAL A 198 -20.96 -23.06 0.40
N PRO A 199 -22.29 -22.92 0.51
CA PRO A 199 -22.89 -21.73 1.09
C PRO A 199 -22.43 -21.58 2.54
N VAL A 200 -21.88 -20.42 2.88
CA VAL A 200 -21.49 -20.10 4.26
C VAL A 200 -22.18 -18.82 4.66
N THR A 201 -22.74 -18.81 5.88
CA THR A 201 -23.13 -17.58 6.56
C THR A 201 -21.94 -17.11 7.37
N PRO A 202 -21.24 -16.04 6.97
CA PRO A 202 -20.10 -15.52 7.71
C PRO A 202 -20.55 -15.06 9.09
N SER A 203 -19.67 -15.17 10.08
CA SER A 203 -19.86 -14.52 11.38
C SER A 203 -18.52 -13.94 11.84
N THR A 204 -18.46 -12.63 12.06
CA THR A 204 -17.23 -11.98 12.53
C THR A 204 -16.84 -12.53 13.88
N ARG A 205 -15.56 -12.86 14.04
CA ARG A 205 -14.94 -13.12 15.33
C ARG A 205 -14.63 -11.79 16.01
N SER A 206 -15.60 -11.25 16.75
CA SER A 206 -15.47 -9.97 17.47
C SER A 206 -14.27 -9.94 18.42
N ASP A 207 -13.88 -11.09 18.98
CA ASP A 207 -12.69 -11.25 19.82
C ASP A 207 -11.39 -10.84 19.09
N VAL A 208 -11.29 -11.08 17.78
CA VAL A 208 -10.11 -10.71 16.97
C VAL A 208 -10.03 -9.20 16.78
N VAL A 209 -11.17 -8.58 16.48
CA VAL A 209 -11.28 -7.12 16.31
C VAL A 209 -10.96 -6.43 17.63
N GLU A 210 -11.49 -6.92 18.74
CA GLU A 210 -11.20 -6.42 20.08
C GLU A 210 -9.72 -6.57 20.47
N ALA A 211 -9.09 -7.70 20.13
CA ALA A 211 -7.67 -7.92 20.37
C ALA A 211 -6.78 -6.95 19.57
N TYR A 212 -7.15 -6.65 18.32
CA TYR A 212 -6.48 -5.65 17.51
C TYR A 212 -6.57 -4.27 18.18
N TYR A 213 -7.78 -3.82 18.53
CA TYR A 213 -7.97 -2.53 19.18
C TYR A 213 -7.24 -2.41 20.52
N ALA A 214 -7.25 -3.46 21.34
CA ALA A 214 -6.53 -3.49 22.61
C ALA A 214 -5.01 -3.33 22.39
N ARG A 215 -4.47 -3.95 21.34
CA ARG A 215 -3.04 -3.81 21.01
C ARG A 215 -2.72 -2.40 20.53
N VAL A 216 -3.47 -1.88 19.56
CA VAL A 216 -3.23 -0.55 19.01
C VAL A 216 -3.32 0.53 20.09
N ALA A 217 -4.33 0.45 20.97
CA ALA A 217 -4.50 1.38 22.08
C ALA A 217 -3.36 1.32 23.12
N SER A 218 -2.53 0.28 23.11
CA SER A 218 -1.35 0.13 23.99
C SER A 218 -0.06 0.72 23.44
N LEU A 219 -0.04 1.14 22.17
CA LEU A 219 1.15 1.69 21.51
C LEU A 219 1.60 3.07 22.04
N PRO A 220 0.71 3.98 22.48
CA PRO A 220 1.13 5.26 23.04
C PRO A 220 2.04 5.08 24.27
N HIS A 221 3.19 5.74 24.27
CA HIS A 221 4.11 5.77 25.41
C HIS A 221 3.98 7.06 26.23
N GLY A 222 3.54 8.16 25.59
CA GLY A 222 3.26 9.42 26.24
C GLY A 222 2.00 9.35 27.12
N THR A 223 1.86 10.32 28.02
CA THR A 223 0.69 10.47 28.91
C THR A 223 -0.28 11.56 28.46
N ALA A 224 0.13 12.43 27.55
CA ALA A 224 -0.69 13.52 27.03
C ALA A 224 -1.77 13.00 26.06
N ARG A 225 -3.01 13.46 26.22
CA ARG A 225 -4.16 13.09 25.38
C ARG A 225 -4.99 14.27 24.87
N ASP A 226 -4.62 15.50 25.26
CA ASP A 226 -5.25 16.72 24.75
C ASP A 226 -4.77 17.01 23.32
N LEU A 227 -5.52 16.51 22.35
CA LEU A 227 -5.23 16.68 20.93
C LEU A 227 -6.54 16.70 20.13
N ARG A 228 -6.79 17.77 19.37
CA ARG A 228 -7.88 17.84 18.42
C ARG A 228 -7.46 17.29 17.07
N ILE A 229 -8.19 16.31 16.58
CA ILE A 229 -7.82 15.54 15.38
C ILE A 229 -8.89 15.76 14.31
N ALA A 230 -8.45 16.16 13.11
CA ALA A 230 -9.28 16.06 11.91
C ALA A 230 -8.92 14.78 11.16
N LEU A 231 -9.90 13.98 10.77
CA LEU A 231 -9.69 12.66 10.17
C LEU A 231 -10.53 12.50 8.90
N THR A 232 -9.95 11.90 7.87
CA THR A 232 -10.71 11.36 6.74
C THR A 232 -10.30 9.91 6.45
N PRO A 233 -11.26 8.99 6.27
CA PRO A 233 -10.98 7.68 5.72
C PRO A 233 -11.16 7.64 4.19
N MET A 234 -11.48 8.78 3.56
CA MET A 234 -11.73 8.91 2.11
C MET A 234 -12.71 7.86 1.55
N HIS A 235 -13.88 7.72 2.18
CA HIS A 235 -14.88 6.67 1.86
C HIS A 235 -14.36 5.23 2.05
N GLY A 236 -13.25 5.08 2.76
CA GLY A 236 -12.60 3.83 3.09
C GLY A 236 -13.15 3.18 4.35
N VAL A 237 -12.66 1.97 4.60
CA VAL A 237 -13.09 1.13 5.73
C VAL A 237 -12.37 1.48 7.05
N GLY A 238 -11.42 2.42 7.01
CA GLY A 238 -10.62 2.84 8.16
C GLY A 238 -11.32 3.78 9.13
N GLY A 239 -12.44 4.41 8.75
CA GLY A 239 -13.07 5.50 9.52
C GLY A 239 -13.49 5.09 10.94
N ALA A 240 -14.54 4.29 11.04
CA ALA A 240 -15.02 3.79 12.33
C ALA A 240 -13.93 3.05 13.13
N PRO A 241 -13.09 2.18 12.52
CA PRO A 241 -11.97 1.56 13.24
C PRO A 241 -10.93 2.54 13.80
N ALA A 242 -10.56 3.59 13.06
CA ALA A 242 -9.60 4.57 13.53
C ALA A 242 -10.16 5.41 14.68
N VAL A 243 -11.42 5.85 14.58
CA VAL A 243 -12.10 6.59 15.66
C VAL A 243 -12.17 5.74 16.93
N GLU A 244 -12.54 4.47 16.81
CA GLU A 244 -12.60 3.57 17.97
C GLU A 244 -11.22 3.30 18.58
N ALA A 245 -10.19 3.10 17.75
CA ALA A 245 -8.81 2.93 18.22
C ALA A 245 -8.31 4.20 18.95
N LEU A 246 -8.56 5.38 18.38
CA LEU A 246 -8.20 6.68 18.97
C LEU A 246 -8.88 6.89 20.32
N ARG A 247 -10.19 6.62 20.38
CA ARG A 247 -10.97 6.71 21.62
C ARG A 247 -10.41 5.80 22.71
N ARG A 248 -10.04 4.55 22.39
CA ARG A 248 -9.44 3.61 23.35
C ARG A 248 -8.03 4.02 23.77
N ALA A 249 -7.26 4.64 22.88
CA ALA A 249 -5.98 5.24 23.21
C ALA A 249 -6.12 6.50 24.08
N GLY A 250 -7.32 7.05 24.24
CA GLY A 250 -7.64 8.21 25.07
C GLY A 250 -7.79 9.53 24.31
N PHE A 251 -7.71 9.50 22.97
CA PHE A 251 -7.95 10.65 22.11
C PHE A 251 -9.43 10.74 21.77
N THR A 252 -10.14 11.70 22.35
CA THR A 252 -11.61 11.80 22.23
C THR A 252 -12.10 13.00 21.42
N ASP A 253 -11.24 14.00 21.13
CA ASP A 253 -11.58 15.17 20.31
C ASP A 253 -11.28 14.87 18.83
N VAL A 254 -12.10 14.02 18.21
CA VAL A 254 -11.92 13.55 16.82
C VAL A 254 -13.07 14.04 15.95
N HIS A 255 -12.73 14.77 14.89
CA HIS A 255 -13.65 15.27 13.89
C HIS A 255 -13.41 14.56 12.57
N VAL A 256 -14.43 13.87 12.05
CA VAL A 256 -14.34 13.16 10.77
C VAL A 256 -14.92 14.03 9.66
N VAL A 257 -14.33 14.00 8.47
CA VAL A 257 -14.91 14.61 7.26
C VAL A 257 -16.22 13.91 6.96
N ALA A 258 -17.34 14.58 7.23
CA ALA A 258 -18.69 14.00 7.16
C ALA A 258 -19.00 13.43 5.76
N GLU A 259 -18.55 14.12 4.71
CA GLU A 259 -18.74 13.71 3.32
C GLU A 259 -17.95 12.46 2.95
N GLN A 260 -16.97 12.05 3.75
CA GLN A 260 -16.05 10.94 3.47
C GLN A 260 -16.08 9.86 4.55
N GLU A 261 -16.92 9.99 5.59
CA GLU A 261 -16.92 9.14 6.78
C GLU A 261 -17.41 7.71 6.49
N THR A 262 -18.49 7.57 5.71
CA THR A 262 -19.12 6.28 5.44
C THR A 262 -18.42 5.59 4.26
N PRO A 263 -18.16 4.27 4.32
CA PRO A 263 -17.59 3.57 3.19
C PRO A 263 -18.48 3.66 1.93
N ASP A 264 -17.93 4.14 0.82
CA ASP A 264 -18.61 4.28 -0.47
C ASP A 264 -17.67 3.81 -1.61
N PRO A 265 -18.02 2.73 -2.33
CA PRO A 265 -17.17 2.19 -3.41
C PRO A 265 -17.02 3.12 -4.62
N ALA A 266 -17.86 4.16 -4.75
CA ALA A 266 -17.76 5.13 -5.83
C ALA A 266 -16.75 6.25 -5.55
N PHE A 267 -16.33 6.43 -4.29
CA PHE A 267 -15.43 7.50 -3.86
C PHE A 267 -15.84 8.91 -4.37
N PRO A 268 -17.11 9.33 -4.19
CA PRO A 268 -17.72 10.42 -4.97
C PRO A 268 -17.07 11.81 -4.82
N THR A 269 -16.25 12.02 -3.79
CA THR A 269 -15.60 13.31 -3.53
C THR A 269 -14.16 13.39 -4.08
N VAL A 270 -13.59 12.31 -4.58
CA VAL A 270 -12.19 12.25 -5.03
C VAL A 270 -12.09 11.55 -6.39
N SER A 271 -11.20 12.02 -7.25
CA SER A 271 -10.93 11.37 -8.55
C SER A 271 -10.15 10.07 -8.38
N PHE A 272 -9.29 10.01 -7.37
CA PHE A 272 -8.44 8.88 -7.05
C PHE A 272 -8.23 8.83 -5.52
N PRO A 273 -8.60 7.74 -4.83
CA PRO A 273 -8.60 7.69 -3.38
C PRO A 273 -7.21 7.36 -2.83
N ASN A 274 -6.23 8.24 -3.08
CA ASN A 274 -4.89 8.19 -2.51
C ASN A 274 -4.58 9.54 -1.85
N PRO A 275 -4.18 9.61 -0.57
CA PRO A 275 -3.88 10.88 0.10
C PRO A 275 -2.74 11.70 -0.54
N GLU A 276 -1.91 11.08 -1.39
CA GLU A 276 -0.85 11.76 -2.14
C GLU A 276 -1.36 12.55 -3.35
N GLU A 277 -2.58 12.28 -3.82
CA GLU A 277 -3.10 12.90 -5.04
C GLU A 277 -3.59 14.32 -4.78
N PRO A 278 -3.29 15.28 -5.68
CA PRO A 278 -3.82 16.64 -5.58
C PRO A 278 -5.35 16.65 -5.45
N GLY A 279 -5.87 17.40 -4.47
CA GLY A 279 -7.29 17.52 -4.19
C GLY A 279 -7.88 16.43 -3.29
N ALA A 280 -7.18 15.30 -3.07
CA ALA A 280 -7.72 14.19 -2.26
C ALA A 280 -7.91 14.56 -0.78
N THR A 281 -7.11 15.50 -0.27
CA THR A 281 -7.09 15.93 1.13
C THR A 281 -7.71 17.31 1.38
N ASP A 282 -8.30 17.97 0.36
CA ASP A 282 -8.83 19.33 0.49
C ASP A 282 -9.94 19.44 1.55
N LEU A 283 -10.86 18.47 1.58
CA LEU A 283 -11.92 18.41 2.61
C LEU A 283 -11.33 18.22 4.02
N LEU A 284 -10.28 17.40 4.15
CA LEU A 284 -9.58 17.19 5.42
C LEU A 284 -8.93 18.50 5.91
N LEU A 285 -8.20 19.20 5.05
CA LEU A 285 -7.51 20.44 5.44
C LEU A 285 -8.51 21.57 5.72
N SER A 286 -9.62 21.61 4.99
CA SER A 286 -10.74 22.53 5.28
C SER A 286 -11.35 22.24 6.66
N LEU A 287 -11.62 20.97 6.96
CA LEU A 287 -12.11 20.55 8.28
C LEU A 287 -11.11 20.93 9.36
N ALA A 288 -9.83 20.55 9.21
CA ALA A 288 -8.76 20.83 10.14
C ALA A 288 -8.62 22.34 10.46
N SER A 289 -8.78 23.19 9.44
CA SER A 289 -8.81 24.64 9.64
C SER A 289 -10.03 25.11 10.41
N SER A 290 -11.23 24.61 10.07
CA SER A 290 -12.51 25.05 10.65
C SER A 290 -12.71 24.65 12.11
N VAL A 291 -12.22 23.45 12.51
CA VAL A 291 -12.29 22.99 13.90
C VAL A 291 -11.05 23.40 14.69
N ASP A 292 -10.07 24.06 14.08
CA ASP A 292 -8.77 24.35 14.67
C ASP A 292 -8.08 23.11 15.24
N ALA A 293 -7.90 22.10 14.38
CA ALA A 293 -7.25 20.86 14.74
C ALA A 293 -5.75 21.05 15.04
N ASP A 294 -5.19 20.17 15.86
CA ASP A 294 -3.76 20.07 16.10
C ASP A 294 -3.07 19.17 15.08
N LEU A 295 -3.79 18.15 14.57
CA LEU A 295 -3.30 17.17 13.63
C LEU A 295 -4.40 16.78 12.63
N ALA A 296 -4.04 16.67 11.35
CA ALA A 296 -4.90 16.12 10.31
C ALA A 296 -4.43 14.72 9.91
N ILE A 297 -5.34 13.78 9.70
CA ILE A 297 -5.04 12.38 9.38
C ILE A 297 -5.87 11.94 8.19
N ALA A 298 -5.22 11.42 7.15
CA ALA A 298 -5.89 10.75 6.02
C ALA A 298 -5.48 9.28 5.96
N LEU A 299 -6.45 8.39 5.88
CA LEU A 299 -6.25 6.96 5.60
C LEU A 299 -6.67 6.64 4.16
N ASP A 300 -5.96 5.72 3.52
CA ASP A 300 -6.39 5.18 2.24
C ASP A 300 -7.56 4.18 2.41
N PRO A 301 -8.24 3.75 1.33
CA PRO A 301 -9.51 3.03 1.44
C PRO A 301 -9.48 1.73 2.24
N ASP A 302 -8.34 1.04 2.29
CA ASP A 302 -8.14 -0.18 3.06
C ASP A 302 -7.30 0.03 4.34
N ALA A 303 -6.99 1.30 4.64
CA ALA A 303 -6.35 1.79 5.86
C ALA A 303 -4.99 1.15 6.17
N ASP A 304 -4.26 0.74 5.13
CA ASP A 304 -2.86 0.32 5.28
C ASP A 304 -1.90 1.51 5.18
N ARG A 305 -2.34 2.68 4.68
CA ARG A 305 -1.56 3.92 4.64
C ARG A 305 -2.11 4.99 5.56
N CYS A 306 -1.21 5.85 6.04
CA CYS A 306 -1.56 7.01 6.86
C CYS A 306 -0.74 8.23 6.42
N ALA A 307 -1.44 9.28 5.98
CA ALA A 307 -0.85 10.60 5.76
C ALA A 307 -1.21 11.53 6.92
N LEU A 308 -0.24 12.36 7.30
CA LEU A 308 -0.39 13.34 8.36
C LEU A 308 -0.37 14.75 7.75
N GLY A 309 -1.21 15.64 8.27
CA GLY A 309 -1.20 17.06 7.93
C GLY A 309 -0.94 17.90 9.17
N VAL A 310 -0.25 19.02 8.98
CA VAL A 310 0.16 19.95 10.03
C VAL A 310 -0.11 21.38 9.62
N ARG A 311 -0.31 22.25 10.61
CA ARG A 311 -0.41 23.70 10.39
C ARG A 311 1.00 24.31 10.39
N GLY A 312 1.42 24.81 9.24
CA GLY A 312 2.65 25.62 9.09
C GLY A 312 2.37 27.13 9.08
N PRO A 313 3.41 27.96 8.89
CA PRO A 313 3.29 29.42 8.83
C PRO A 313 2.36 29.91 7.72
N ASP A 314 2.36 29.22 6.57
CA ASP A 314 1.55 29.55 5.39
C ASP A 314 0.17 28.84 5.38
N GLY A 315 -0.18 28.15 6.46
CA GLY A 315 -1.41 27.38 6.59
C GLY A 315 -1.17 25.87 6.64
N TRP A 316 -2.24 25.11 6.43
CA TRP A 316 -2.21 23.65 6.49
C TRP A 316 -1.49 23.04 5.29
N ARG A 317 -0.67 22.01 5.54
CA ARG A 317 -0.07 21.16 4.51
C ARG A 317 -0.06 19.70 4.94
N MET A 318 -0.09 18.80 3.97
CA MET A 318 0.26 17.40 4.20
C MET A 318 1.78 17.26 4.36
N LEU A 319 2.21 16.35 5.24
CA LEU A 319 3.58 15.87 5.32
C LEU A 319 3.83 14.87 4.20
N ARG A 320 5.05 14.86 3.65
CA ARG A 320 5.50 13.79 2.77
C ARG A 320 5.63 12.48 3.55
N GLY A 321 5.59 11.34 2.87
CA GLY A 321 5.78 10.04 3.53
C GLY A 321 7.14 9.89 4.18
N ASP A 322 8.20 10.49 3.62
CA ASP A 322 9.52 10.55 4.26
C ASP A 322 9.53 11.41 5.53
N GLU A 323 8.82 12.54 5.56
CA GLU A 323 8.66 13.35 6.79
C GLU A 323 7.92 12.54 7.86
N THR A 324 6.82 11.87 7.47
CA THR A 324 6.04 11.02 8.38
C THR A 324 6.87 9.85 8.91
N GLY A 325 7.53 9.11 8.02
CA GLY A 325 8.32 7.93 8.38
C GLY A 325 9.51 8.28 9.29
N THR A 326 10.17 9.42 9.06
CA THR A 326 11.28 9.86 9.91
C THR A 326 10.82 10.37 11.28
N LEU A 327 9.68 11.08 11.35
CA LEU A 327 9.05 11.46 12.62
C LEU A 327 8.69 10.24 13.47
N LEU A 328 7.95 9.30 12.88
CA LEU A 328 7.51 8.09 13.60
C LEU A 328 8.69 7.20 13.95
N GLY A 329 9.66 7.02 13.04
CA GLY A 329 10.88 6.27 13.32
C GLY A 329 11.71 6.87 14.45
N SER A 330 11.85 8.20 14.49
CA SER A 330 12.52 8.89 15.59
C SER A 330 11.79 8.71 16.92
N HIS A 331 10.46 8.83 16.94
CA HIS A 331 9.65 8.63 18.14
C HIS A 331 9.70 7.19 18.66
N VAL A 332 9.59 6.20 17.77
CA VAL A 332 9.72 4.78 18.14
C VAL A 332 11.10 4.52 18.75
N LEU A 333 12.18 5.04 18.15
CA LEU A 333 13.53 4.84 18.69
C LEU A 333 13.83 5.60 19.98
N SER A 334 13.19 6.74 20.21
CA SER A 334 13.36 7.52 21.46
C SER A 334 12.60 6.91 22.65
N THR A 335 11.53 6.17 22.38
CA THR A 335 10.67 5.53 23.39
C THR A 335 10.90 4.01 23.53
N LEU A 336 11.77 3.43 22.69
CA LEU A 336 12.02 2.00 22.63
C LEU A 336 12.59 1.44 23.94
N ASP A 337 11.96 0.40 24.49
CA ASP A 337 12.55 -0.41 25.55
C ASP A 337 13.71 -1.26 24.99
N ARG A 338 14.94 -0.82 25.29
CA ARG A 338 16.18 -1.49 24.89
C ARG A 338 16.48 -2.77 25.67
N VAL A 339 15.80 -3.03 26.78
CA VAL A 339 15.92 -4.30 27.51
C VAL A 339 15.10 -5.37 26.79
N ALA A 340 13.86 -5.05 26.41
CA ALA A 340 13.02 -5.94 25.60
C ALA A 340 13.54 -6.09 24.16
N ASN A 341 14.18 -5.04 23.62
CA ASN A 341 14.73 -5.01 22.27
C ASN A 341 16.24 -4.71 22.30
N PRO A 342 17.08 -5.70 22.64
CA PRO A 342 18.53 -5.48 22.81
C PRO A 342 19.24 -5.15 21.50
N ASP A 343 18.78 -5.72 20.39
CA ASP A 343 19.35 -5.55 19.05
C ASP A 343 18.27 -5.12 18.02
N PRO A 344 17.75 -3.89 18.13
CA PRO A 344 16.68 -3.42 17.27
C PRO A 344 17.17 -3.09 15.87
N LEU A 345 16.26 -3.22 14.93
CA LEU A 345 16.42 -2.94 13.51
C LEU A 345 15.31 -1.99 13.07
N VAL A 346 15.66 -0.98 12.29
CA VAL A 346 14.71 -0.18 11.53
C VAL A 346 15.00 -0.30 10.05
N ALA A 347 13.97 -0.20 9.21
CA ALA A 347 14.13 -0.38 7.77
C ALA A 347 13.36 0.65 6.96
N ALA A 348 13.90 1.00 5.79
CA ALA A 348 13.19 1.77 4.79
C ALA A 348 13.40 1.15 3.40
N THR A 349 12.56 1.52 2.43
CA THR A 349 12.82 1.07 1.06
C THR A 349 13.93 1.91 0.42
N ILE A 350 14.57 1.36 -0.60
CA ILE A 350 15.67 1.99 -1.34
C ILE A 350 15.31 3.34 -1.98
N VAL A 351 14.01 3.60 -2.16
CA VAL A 351 13.47 4.83 -2.73
C VAL A 351 13.03 5.84 -1.67
N SER A 352 12.99 5.46 -0.39
CA SER A 352 12.69 6.33 0.73
C SER A 352 13.91 7.12 1.20
N SER A 353 13.70 8.21 1.93
CA SER A 353 14.78 9.08 2.40
C SER A 353 15.82 8.35 3.25
N SER A 354 17.09 8.72 3.06
CA SER A 354 18.23 8.22 3.82
C SER A 354 18.31 8.75 5.26
N MET A 355 17.42 9.69 5.63
CA MET A 355 17.31 10.29 6.96
C MET A 355 17.12 9.23 8.06
N LEU A 356 16.28 8.19 7.86
CA LEU A 356 16.08 7.15 8.89
C LEU A 356 17.38 6.41 9.22
N GLY A 357 18.23 6.15 8.22
CA GLY A 357 19.54 5.54 8.45
C GLY A 357 20.46 6.42 9.31
N LYS A 358 20.37 7.76 9.18
CA LYS A 358 21.11 8.71 10.03
C LYS A 358 20.58 8.72 11.46
N ILE A 359 19.26 8.69 11.63
CA ILE A 359 18.61 8.59 12.95
C ILE A 359 19.01 7.27 13.63
N ALA A 360 18.93 6.14 12.93
CA ALA A 360 19.31 4.84 13.44
C ALA A 360 20.77 4.79 13.92
N ALA A 361 21.69 5.34 13.12
CA ALA A 361 23.11 5.44 13.48
C ALA A 361 23.32 6.27 14.75
N ALA A 362 22.61 7.40 14.91
CA ALA A 362 22.69 8.24 16.10
C ALA A 362 22.17 7.54 17.37
N HIS A 363 21.22 6.61 17.23
CA HIS A 363 20.70 5.78 18.32
C HIS A 363 21.48 4.47 18.53
N GLY A 364 22.51 4.18 17.73
CA GLY A 364 23.23 2.90 17.80
C GLY A 364 22.33 1.69 17.47
N VAL A 365 21.44 1.85 16.49
CA VAL A 365 20.43 0.86 16.06
C VAL A 365 20.81 0.35 14.67
N ARG A 366 20.49 -0.92 14.35
CA ARG A 366 20.69 -1.45 13.00
C ARG A 366 19.74 -0.77 12.01
N TYR A 367 20.23 -0.52 10.80
CA TYR A 367 19.44 -0.03 9.68
C TYR A 367 19.59 -0.98 8.51
N ASP A 368 18.49 -1.25 7.82
CA ASP A 368 18.50 -1.96 6.55
C ASP A 368 17.70 -1.21 5.48
N GLU A 369 18.22 -1.26 4.25
CA GLU A 369 17.59 -0.67 3.07
C GLU A 369 17.09 -1.81 2.18
N THR A 370 15.79 -1.87 1.96
CA THR A 370 15.16 -2.99 1.23
C THR A 370 14.61 -2.55 -0.13
N LEU A 371 14.29 -3.50 -1.01
CA LEU A 371 13.61 -3.18 -2.27
C LEU A 371 12.19 -2.65 -2.02
N THR A 372 11.64 -1.89 -2.97
CA THR A 372 10.27 -1.38 -2.86
C THR A 372 9.25 -2.51 -2.64
N GLY A 373 8.34 -2.29 -1.69
CA GLY A 373 7.25 -3.18 -1.36
C GLY A 373 7.40 -3.80 0.02
N PHE A 374 6.37 -3.65 0.84
CA PHE A 374 6.37 -4.02 2.25
C PHE A 374 6.73 -5.48 2.57
N LYS A 375 6.54 -6.40 1.61
CA LYS A 375 7.01 -7.80 1.71
C LYS A 375 8.51 -7.93 2.01
N TRP A 376 9.33 -6.97 1.57
CA TRP A 376 10.77 -6.93 1.83
C TRP A 376 11.10 -6.23 3.15
N LEU A 377 10.41 -5.13 3.48
CA LEU A 377 10.60 -4.40 4.73
C LEU A 377 10.42 -5.29 5.96
N VAL A 378 9.36 -6.10 5.98
CA VAL A 378 9.08 -7.01 7.12
C VAL A 378 10.03 -8.21 7.19
N ARG A 379 10.91 -8.34 6.19
CA ARG A 379 11.99 -9.33 6.08
C ARG A 379 13.37 -8.69 6.17
N ALA A 380 13.47 -7.42 6.53
CA ALA A 380 14.73 -6.68 6.62
C ALA A 380 15.76 -7.38 7.53
N GLY A 381 17.04 -7.12 7.26
CA GLY A 381 18.18 -7.69 7.98
C GLY A 381 18.49 -9.11 7.52
N ASP A 382 18.03 -10.10 8.27
CA ASP A 382 18.36 -11.52 8.08
C ASP A 382 17.39 -12.28 7.17
N GLY A 383 16.47 -11.58 6.49
CA GLY A 383 15.41 -12.19 5.71
C GLY A 383 14.16 -12.59 6.52
N GLN A 384 14.19 -12.44 7.85
CA GLN A 384 13.08 -12.80 8.76
C GLN A 384 12.53 -11.61 9.55
N GLY A 385 13.15 -10.42 9.43
CA GLY A 385 12.79 -9.23 10.18
C GLY A 385 13.20 -9.32 11.65
N THR A 386 14.26 -10.07 11.97
CA THR A 386 14.69 -10.25 13.37
C THR A 386 15.10 -8.93 14.00
N GLY A 387 14.44 -8.58 15.09
CA GLY A 387 14.64 -7.32 15.81
C GLY A 387 14.01 -6.10 15.14
N LEU A 388 13.23 -6.26 14.07
CA LEU A 388 12.54 -5.15 13.43
C LEU A 388 11.59 -4.47 14.43
N VAL A 389 11.73 -3.17 14.63
CA VAL A 389 10.88 -2.34 15.51
C VAL A 389 10.12 -1.26 14.76
N PHE A 390 10.62 -0.84 13.59
CA PHE A 390 9.97 0.14 12.75
C PHE A 390 10.36 -0.06 11.28
N ALA A 391 9.39 0.09 10.37
CA ALA A 391 9.66 0.10 8.94
C ALA A 391 8.73 1.08 8.22
N TYR A 392 9.22 1.75 7.18
CA TYR A 392 8.36 2.58 6.33
C TYR A 392 8.75 2.56 4.85
N GLU A 393 7.79 2.91 4.00
CA GLU A 393 7.98 3.29 2.60
C GLU A 393 7.45 4.71 2.40
N GLU A 394 8.11 5.48 1.53
CA GLU A 394 7.82 6.89 1.22
C GLU A 394 6.39 7.11 0.68
N ALA A 395 5.76 6.06 0.15
CA ALA A 395 4.37 6.04 -0.30
C ALA A 395 3.38 5.87 0.87
N LEU A 396 3.63 6.57 2.00
CA LEU A 396 2.78 6.65 3.20
C LEU A 396 2.57 5.33 3.97
N GLY A 397 3.34 4.29 3.66
CA GLY A 397 3.24 3.00 4.32
C GLY A 397 4.12 2.92 5.55
N ASN A 398 3.53 2.71 6.73
CA ASN A 398 4.27 2.64 8.00
C ASN A 398 3.91 1.36 8.76
N CYS A 399 4.91 0.72 9.36
CA CYS A 399 4.76 -0.38 10.30
C CYS A 399 5.47 -0.01 11.60
N VAL A 400 4.67 0.41 12.56
CA VAL A 400 5.10 0.87 13.90
C VAL A 400 5.09 -0.25 14.93
N ASP A 401 4.50 -1.39 14.62
CA ASP A 401 4.42 -2.56 15.51
C ASP A 401 4.59 -3.90 14.75
N PRO A 402 5.78 -4.15 14.16
CA PRO A 402 6.07 -5.33 13.35
C PRO A 402 5.96 -6.66 14.11
N SER A 403 5.90 -6.62 15.44
CA SER A 403 5.71 -7.81 16.26
C SER A 403 4.29 -8.39 16.13
N PHE A 404 3.29 -7.52 15.90
CA PHE A 404 1.88 -7.88 15.75
C PHE A 404 1.39 -7.79 14.30
N VAL A 405 1.76 -6.74 13.56
CA VAL A 405 1.34 -6.55 12.16
C VAL A 405 2.57 -6.47 11.27
N ARG A 406 2.81 -7.53 10.48
CA ARG A 406 3.88 -7.58 9.47
C ARG A 406 3.38 -7.14 8.09
N ASP A 407 2.70 -6.00 8.08
CA ASP A 407 2.39 -5.19 6.89
C ASP A 407 2.30 -3.73 7.36
N LYS A 408 1.93 -2.83 6.46
CA LYS A 408 1.58 -1.45 6.82
C LYS A 408 0.31 -1.44 7.66
N ASP A 409 0.25 -0.51 8.60
CA ASP A 409 -0.92 -0.28 9.44
C ASP A 409 -1.13 1.22 9.65
N GLY A 410 -2.05 1.79 8.87
CA GLY A 410 -2.37 3.21 8.94
C GLY A 410 -3.05 3.61 10.25
N ILE A 411 -3.80 2.71 10.88
CA ILE A 411 -4.48 2.99 12.15
C ILE A 411 -3.47 3.02 13.29
N SER A 412 -2.57 2.04 13.35
CA SER A 412 -1.48 2.04 14.33
C SER A 412 -0.56 3.24 14.13
N ALA A 413 -0.23 3.60 12.89
CA ALA A 413 0.57 4.79 12.59
C ALA A 413 -0.12 6.09 13.04
N ALA A 414 -1.44 6.22 12.82
CA ALA A 414 -2.22 7.37 13.30
C ALA A 414 -2.16 7.51 14.82
N ILE A 415 -2.25 6.39 15.55
CA ILE A 415 -2.21 6.37 17.02
C ILE A 415 -0.85 6.80 17.56
N VAL A 416 0.23 6.29 16.97
CA VAL A 416 1.60 6.69 17.32
C VAL A 416 1.85 8.15 16.96
N ALA A 417 1.30 8.63 15.83
CA ALA A 417 1.36 10.04 15.45
C ALA A 417 0.63 10.95 16.46
N CYS A 418 -0.55 10.55 16.93
CA CYS A 418 -1.28 11.28 17.97
C CYS A 418 -0.54 11.31 19.31
N ASP A 419 0.09 10.20 19.71
CA ASP A 419 0.93 10.16 20.92
C ASP A 419 2.10 11.14 20.84
N LEU A 420 2.82 11.16 19.70
CA LEU A 420 3.88 12.12 19.45
C LEU A 420 3.35 13.56 19.47
N ALA A 421 2.30 13.86 18.70
CA ALA A 421 1.74 15.21 18.57
C ALA A 421 1.22 15.74 19.91
N ALA A 422 0.52 14.93 20.70
CA ALA A 422 0.02 15.33 22.01
C ALA A 422 1.15 15.56 23.01
N THR A 423 2.19 14.72 22.98
CA THR A 423 3.39 14.90 23.82
C THR A 423 4.12 16.20 23.48
N LEU A 424 4.27 16.51 22.19
CA LEU A 424 4.88 17.77 21.75
C LEU A 424 4.03 18.98 22.12
N LYS A 425 2.71 18.92 21.90
CA LYS A 425 1.78 19.99 22.26
C LYS A 425 1.85 20.31 23.76
N ALA A 426 1.88 19.28 24.62
CA ALA A 426 2.03 19.45 26.05
C ALA A 426 3.38 20.11 26.45
N ALA A 427 4.41 19.95 25.62
CA ALA A 427 5.71 20.60 25.77
C ALA A 427 5.82 21.96 25.07
N GLY A 428 4.75 22.45 24.42
CA GLY A 428 4.77 23.69 23.64
C GLY A 428 5.56 23.60 22.33
N GLN A 429 5.70 22.39 21.77
CA GLN A 429 6.39 22.10 20.52
C GLN A 429 5.42 21.51 19.49
N SER A 430 5.85 21.51 18.23
CA SER A 430 5.13 20.98 17.08
C SER A 430 5.92 19.86 16.39
N LEU A 431 5.25 19.10 15.51
CA LEU A 431 5.91 18.15 14.62
C LEU A 431 6.93 18.84 13.69
N LEU A 432 6.69 20.11 13.32
CA LEU A 432 7.62 20.89 12.51
C LEU A 432 8.91 21.20 13.26
N ASP A 433 8.85 21.43 14.57
CA ASP A 433 10.05 21.66 15.40
C ASP A 433 10.93 20.40 15.47
N VAL A 434 10.31 19.22 15.49
CA VAL A 434 11.04 17.94 15.43
C VAL A 434 11.69 17.75 14.06
N LEU A 435 10.98 18.07 12.96
CA LEU A 435 11.58 18.03 11.61
C LEU A 435 12.76 19.00 11.49
N ASP A 436 12.65 20.21 12.05
CA ASP A 436 13.74 21.20 12.08
C ASP A 436 14.94 20.68 12.90
N THR A 437 14.67 20.01 14.03
CA THR A 437 15.70 19.38 14.87
C THR A 437 16.42 18.25 14.12
N LEU A 438 15.67 17.36 13.46
CA LEU A 438 16.24 16.27 12.66
C LEU A 438 17.07 16.82 11.50
N ALA A 439 16.57 17.86 10.81
CA ALA A 439 17.29 18.50 9.72
C ALA A 439 18.58 19.19 10.19
N THR A 440 18.55 19.85 11.34
CA THR A 440 19.74 20.48 11.93
C THR A 440 20.78 19.43 12.33
N THR A 441 20.35 18.29 12.86
CA THR A 441 21.24 17.25 13.38
C THR A 441 21.83 16.36 12.27
N HIS A 442 21.05 16.06 11.24
CA HIS A 442 21.39 15.04 10.23
C HIS A 442 21.51 15.60 8.80
N GLY A 443 21.39 16.92 8.64
CA GLY A 443 21.29 17.60 7.35
C GLY A 443 19.85 17.70 6.87
N VAL A 444 19.61 18.62 5.94
CA VAL A 444 18.33 18.77 5.24
C VAL A 444 18.24 17.69 4.17
N HIS A 445 17.30 16.75 4.33
CA HIS A 445 16.94 15.75 3.32
C HIS A 445 15.67 16.24 2.62
N LEU A 446 15.78 16.59 1.34
CA LEU A 446 14.61 16.89 0.51
C LEU A 446 14.44 15.80 -0.54
N THR A 447 13.22 15.30 -0.66
CA THR A 447 12.85 14.27 -1.64
C THR A 447 11.80 14.78 -2.62
N ASP A 448 11.85 14.26 -3.85
CA ASP A 448 10.81 14.48 -4.86
C ASP A 448 10.74 13.33 -5.85
N GLN A 449 9.75 13.35 -6.76
CA GLN A 449 9.59 12.31 -7.77
C GLN A 449 9.32 12.87 -9.18
N VAL A 450 9.89 12.20 -10.18
CA VAL A 450 9.50 12.37 -11.58
C VAL A 450 8.80 11.08 -12.03
N SER A 451 7.60 11.21 -12.60
CA SER A 451 6.86 10.07 -13.12
C SER A 451 6.52 10.23 -14.60
N LEU A 452 6.98 9.28 -15.41
CA LEU A 452 6.62 9.14 -16.82
C LEU A 452 5.52 8.07 -16.94
N ARG A 453 4.29 8.48 -17.29
CA ARG A 453 3.21 7.55 -17.65
C ARG A 453 3.31 7.23 -19.16
N VAL A 454 3.22 5.95 -19.51
CA VAL A 454 3.26 5.50 -20.91
C VAL A 454 2.02 4.67 -21.24
N ASN A 455 1.68 4.62 -22.52
CA ASN A 455 0.68 3.68 -23.04
C ASN A 455 1.32 2.38 -23.56
N ASP A 456 2.62 2.42 -23.89
CA ASP A 456 3.39 1.28 -24.39
C ASP A 456 4.56 0.95 -23.46
N LEU A 457 4.52 -0.24 -22.84
CA LEU A 457 5.57 -0.73 -21.95
C LEU A 457 6.93 -0.96 -22.65
N ALA A 458 6.96 -1.03 -23.99
CA ALA A 458 8.22 -1.06 -24.74
C ALA A 458 9.05 0.22 -24.53
N VAL A 459 8.39 1.37 -24.31
CA VAL A 459 9.07 2.64 -24.00
C VAL A 459 9.88 2.52 -22.72
N ILE A 460 9.29 1.97 -21.65
CA ILE A 460 9.98 1.75 -20.37
C ILE A 460 11.18 0.82 -20.56
N ARG A 461 11.01 -0.29 -21.30
CA ARG A 461 12.11 -1.23 -21.57
C ARG A 461 13.27 -0.57 -22.32
N SER A 462 12.97 0.24 -23.33
CA SER A 462 13.97 0.97 -24.11
C SER A 462 14.71 2.01 -23.24
N LEU A 463 13.97 2.79 -22.44
CA LEU A 463 14.54 3.79 -21.53
C LEU A 463 15.45 3.15 -20.49
N MET A 464 15.00 2.09 -19.82
CA MET A 464 15.82 1.38 -18.83
C MET A 464 17.06 0.75 -19.47
N SER A 465 16.95 0.21 -20.68
CA SER A 465 18.11 -0.31 -21.42
C SER A 465 19.12 0.80 -21.70
N ARG A 466 18.68 1.97 -22.17
CA ARG A 466 19.54 3.13 -22.45
C ARG A 466 20.25 3.60 -21.18
N LEU A 467 19.50 3.80 -20.10
CA LEU A 467 20.01 4.22 -18.79
C LEU A 467 21.05 3.23 -18.24
N ARG A 468 20.90 1.94 -18.54
CA ARG A 468 21.85 0.92 -18.11
C ARG A 468 23.13 0.90 -18.93
N THR A 469 23.04 1.16 -20.23
CA THR A 469 24.21 1.18 -21.12
C THR A 469 25.01 2.47 -21.05
N ALA A 470 24.35 3.58 -20.75
CA ALA A 470 24.95 4.90 -20.68
C ALA A 470 24.27 5.74 -19.57
N PRO A 471 24.49 5.38 -18.28
CA PRO A 471 23.98 6.17 -17.18
C PRO A 471 24.66 7.55 -17.17
N PRO A 472 23.98 8.61 -16.67
CA PRO A 472 24.62 9.90 -16.47
C PRO A 472 25.78 9.76 -15.48
N THR A 473 26.87 10.48 -15.72
CA THR A 473 28.04 10.56 -14.82
C THR A 473 28.00 11.78 -13.92
N THR A 474 27.14 12.76 -14.22
CA THR A 474 26.94 13.94 -13.40
C THR A 474 25.46 14.26 -13.23
N LEU A 475 25.09 14.79 -12.06
CA LEU A 475 23.78 15.37 -11.78
C LEU A 475 23.95 16.64 -10.92
N ALA A 476 23.32 17.74 -11.30
CA ALA A 476 23.47 19.05 -10.65
C ALA A 476 24.94 19.45 -10.41
N SER A 477 25.80 19.19 -11.41
CA SER A 477 27.26 19.38 -11.36
C SER A 477 28.00 18.54 -10.30
N VAL A 478 27.36 17.48 -9.77
CA VAL A 478 27.97 16.50 -8.86
C VAL A 478 28.28 15.24 -9.65
N GLU A 479 29.50 14.70 -9.52
CA GLU A 479 29.85 13.37 -10.05
C GLU A 479 29.00 12.30 -9.36
N VAL A 480 28.37 11.43 -10.16
CA VAL A 480 27.53 10.34 -9.67
C VAL A 480 28.02 8.99 -10.17
N THR A 481 27.92 7.98 -9.31
CA THR A 481 28.19 6.58 -9.64
C THR A 481 26.88 5.83 -9.85
N ALA A 482 26.84 4.98 -10.88
CA ALA A 482 25.70 4.15 -11.19
C ALA A 482 25.83 2.74 -10.58
N GLU A 483 24.78 2.28 -9.91
CA GLU A 483 24.63 0.94 -9.37
C GLU A 483 23.32 0.31 -9.85
N PHE A 484 23.28 -1.01 -9.97
CA PHE A 484 22.10 -1.76 -10.40
C PHE A 484 21.70 -2.81 -9.36
N PRO A 485 21.02 -2.40 -8.27
CA PRO A 485 20.59 -3.31 -7.19
C PRO A 485 19.74 -4.48 -7.70
N GLN A 486 18.97 -4.23 -8.77
CA GLN A 486 18.23 -5.23 -9.53
C GLN A 486 18.28 -4.91 -11.03
N PRO A 487 17.93 -5.86 -11.92
CA PRO A 487 17.99 -5.63 -13.36
C PRO A 487 17.21 -4.42 -13.87
N ASP A 488 16.13 -4.06 -13.18
CA ASP A 488 15.19 -2.99 -13.50
C ASP A 488 15.26 -1.81 -12.50
N ILE A 489 16.32 -1.70 -11.71
CA ILE A 489 16.55 -0.59 -10.78
C ILE A 489 17.93 0.01 -11.08
N LEU A 490 17.96 1.31 -11.37
CA LEU A 490 19.19 2.11 -11.46
C LEU A 490 19.26 3.04 -10.24
N ARG A 491 20.37 3.00 -9.51
CA ARG A 491 20.71 3.97 -8.47
C ARG A 491 21.87 4.83 -8.95
N LEU A 492 21.73 6.15 -8.84
CA LEU A 492 22.78 7.13 -9.05
C LEU A 492 23.09 7.78 -7.71
N SER A 493 24.34 7.74 -7.27
CA SER A 493 24.77 8.27 -5.98
C SER A 493 25.98 9.18 -6.15
N GLY A 494 25.91 10.38 -5.57
CA GLY A 494 26.99 11.37 -5.49
C GLY A 494 26.92 12.14 -4.19
N GLU A 495 27.81 13.12 -4.01
CA GLU A 495 27.85 13.94 -2.79
C GLU A 495 26.53 14.70 -2.56
N GLY A 496 25.74 14.22 -1.59
CA GLY A 496 24.45 14.82 -1.25
C GLY A 496 23.40 14.71 -2.35
N VAL A 497 23.58 13.83 -3.34
CA VAL A 497 22.63 13.57 -4.43
C VAL A 497 22.41 12.07 -4.55
N ARG A 498 21.14 11.65 -4.53
CA ARG A 498 20.74 10.27 -4.78
C ARG A 498 19.52 10.24 -5.70
N VAL A 499 19.56 9.44 -6.76
CA VAL A 499 18.44 9.24 -7.67
C VAL A 499 18.24 7.74 -7.89
N ILE A 500 17.00 7.26 -7.75
CA ILE A 500 16.64 5.87 -8.02
C ILE A 500 15.60 5.84 -9.13
N ILE A 501 15.87 5.13 -10.22
CA ILE A 501 14.97 4.99 -11.37
C ILE A 501 14.51 3.54 -11.47
N ARG A 502 13.19 3.32 -11.48
CA ARG A 502 12.59 1.99 -11.61
C ARG A 502 11.19 2.00 -12.25
N PRO A 503 10.81 0.95 -12.99
CA PRO A 503 9.43 0.75 -13.43
C PRO A 503 8.47 0.61 -12.22
N SER A 504 7.25 1.12 -12.36
CA SER A 504 6.17 0.82 -11.44
C SER A 504 5.73 -0.64 -11.59
N GLY A 505 5.43 -1.29 -10.46
CA GLY A 505 4.97 -2.68 -10.46
C GLY A 505 3.46 -2.83 -10.68
N THR A 506 2.69 -1.75 -10.52
CA THR A 506 1.22 -1.76 -10.53
C THR A 506 0.61 -0.87 -11.61
N GLU A 507 1.41 0.00 -12.23
CA GLU A 507 0.95 0.97 -13.23
C GLU A 507 1.94 1.03 -14.41
N PRO A 508 1.50 1.41 -15.62
CA PRO A 508 2.38 1.61 -16.77
C PRO A 508 3.16 2.93 -16.65
N LYS A 509 4.03 3.00 -15.64
CA LYS A 509 4.84 4.18 -15.30
C LYS A 509 6.31 3.81 -15.11
N LEU A 510 7.20 4.71 -15.48
CA LEU A 510 8.58 4.77 -15.01
C LEU A 510 8.68 5.87 -13.96
N LYS A 511 9.29 5.59 -12.81
CA LYS A 511 9.45 6.56 -11.72
C LYS A 511 10.92 6.79 -11.43
N ALA A 512 11.29 8.05 -11.21
CA ALA A 512 12.56 8.44 -10.60
C ALA A 512 12.29 9.11 -9.24
N TYR A 513 12.96 8.63 -8.21
CA TYR A 513 12.91 9.15 -6.85
C TYR A 513 14.19 9.93 -6.61
N LEU A 514 14.06 11.18 -6.21
CA LEU A 514 15.14 12.13 -6.07
C LEU A 514 15.34 12.41 -4.59
N GLU A 515 16.59 12.50 -4.15
CA GLU A 515 16.95 12.99 -2.84
C GLU A 515 18.17 13.91 -2.94
N VAL A 516 18.08 15.04 -2.25
CA VAL A 516 19.20 15.93 -1.99
C VAL A 516 19.42 16.03 -0.48
N VAL A 517 20.68 15.88 -0.07
CA VAL A 517 21.10 16.04 1.32
C VAL A 517 22.08 17.21 1.44
N THR A 518 21.72 18.21 2.24
CA THR A 518 22.54 19.40 2.48
C THR A 518 22.82 19.55 3.98
N PRO A 519 24.08 19.46 4.44
CA PRO A 519 24.44 19.72 5.84
C PRO A 519 24.06 21.13 6.27
N VAL A 520 23.67 21.29 7.54
CA VAL A 520 23.41 22.61 8.14
C VAL A 520 24.71 23.14 8.73
N THR A 521 25.35 24.10 8.04
CA THR A 521 26.62 24.71 8.49
C THR A 521 26.44 26.12 9.06
N GLU A 522 25.59 26.94 8.43
CA GLU A 522 25.32 28.33 8.85
C GLU A 522 23.98 28.45 9.56
N SER A 523 22.89 28.13 8.85
CA SER A 523 21.53 28.18 9.38
C SER A 523 20.63 27.21 8.62
N LEU A 524 19.59 26.72 9.28
CA LEU A 524 18.62 25.82 8.67
C LEU A 524 17.91 26.44 7.43
N PRO A 525 17.49 27.72 7.43
CA PRO A 525 16.92 28.34 6.24
C PRO A 525 17.88 28.38 5.04
N ALA A 526 19.16 28.68 5.26
CA ALA A 526 20.17 28.70 4.19
C ALA A 526 20.39 27.29 3.61
N ALA A 527 20.48 26.27 4.47
CA ALA A 527 20.61 24.88 4.04
C ALA A 527 19.36 24.40 3.26
N ARG A 528 18.15 24.79 3.69
CA ARG A 528 16.89 24.50 2.98
C ARG A 528 16.84 25.16 1.61
N ALA A 529 17.26 26.42 1.50
CA ALA A 529 17.31 27.13 0.23
C ALA A 529 18.30 26.46 -0.75
N ALA A 530 19.49 26.10 -0.27
CA ALA A 530 20.49 25.39 -1.07
C ALA A 530 20.00 23.99 -1.51
N ALA A 531 19.41 23.22 -0.61
CA ALA A 531 18.83 21.92 -0.91
C ALA A 531 17.70 22.03 -1.95
N THR A 532 16.83 23.05 -1.82
CA THR A 532 15.72 23.29 -2.75
C THR A 532 16.25 23.62 -4.15
N ALA A 533 17.21 24.54 -4.26
CA ALA A 533 17.80 24.91 -5.54
C ALA A 533 18.47 23.70 -6.22
N ARG A 534 19.21 22.89 -5.47
CA ARG A 534 19.85 21.68 -5.98
C ARG A 534 18.82 20.63 -6.40
N LEU A 535 17.76 20.41 -5.62
CA LEU A 535 16.68 19.48 -5.94
C LEU A 535 15.95 19.90 -7.22
N SER A 536 15.69 21.20 -7.43
CA SER A 536 15.11 21.71 -8.68
C SER A 536 16.00 21.41 -9.89
N THR A 537 17.32 21.56 -9.77
CA THR A 537 18.27 21.20 -10.84
C THR A 537 18.25 19.70 -11.12
N VAL A 538 18.35 18.85 -10.08
CA VAL A 538 18.27 17.39 -10.22
C VAL A 538 16.95 16.98 -10.88
N HIS A 539 15.83 17.56 -10.46
CA HIS A 539 14.53 17.31 -11.05
C HIS A 539 14.50 17.66 -12.53
N SER A 540 14.99 18.85 -12.92
CA SER A 540 15.03 19.26 -14.33
C SER A 540 15.89 18.32 -15.19
N GLU A 541 17.08 17.94 -14.71
CA GLU A 541 17.99 17.04 -15.43
C GLU A 541 17.41 15.63 -15.56
N VAL A 542 16.76 15.12 -14.51
CA VAL A 542 16.12 13.80 -14.54
C VAL A 542 14.87 13.80 -15.40
N SER A 543 14.05 14.86 -15.38
CA SER A 543 12.93 15.00 -16.31
C SER A 543 13.40 14.98 -17.76
N ALA A 544 14.46 15.72 -18.09
CA ALA A 544 15.06 15.69 -19.43
C ALA A 544 15.60 14.30 -19.78
N LEU A 545 16.20 13.60 -18.82
CA LEU A 545 16.70 12.24 -19.00
C LEU A 545 15.58 11.23 -19.30
N LEU A 546 14.40 11.41 -18.70
CA LEU A 546 13.22 10.57 -18.91
C LEU A 546 12.34 11.02 -20.09
N GLY A 547 12.53 12.24 -20.59
CA GLY A 547 11.73 12.83 -21.66
C GLY A 547 10.34 13.33 -21.21
N VAL A 548 10.27 13.86 -19.98
CA VAL A 548 9.05 14.44 -19.37
C VAL A 548 9.12 15.96 -19.37
#